data_AF-A0A7K3ABP2-F1
#
_entry.id   AF-A0A7K3ABP2-F1
#
_cell.length_a   1.000
_cell.length_b   1.000
_cell.length_c   1.000
_cell.angle_alpha   90.00
_cell.angle_beta   90.00
_cell.angle_gamma   90.00
#
_symmetry.space_group_name_H-M   'P 1'
#
loop_
_entity.id
_entity.type
_entity.pdbx_description
1 polymer ?
#
loop_
_entity_poly.entity_id
_entity_poly.type
_entity_poly.pdbx_seq_one_letter_code
_entity_poly.pdbx_strand_id
1 'polypeptide(L)'
;MPPYELANRLVIGIASSALFDLAEADDVFRREGEDAYRAYQEANLDNTLEKGVAFSFIRRLLSLNDLNPANDPLVEVIVLSRNDPDTGLRVMRSIAAHKLEISRAIFMQGRSPYHFMPALNMSLFLSANEDDVREAVAQGLPAGRVLGPAVADDTDDRDLRIAFDFDGVLADDSSEQIYQSDGIEGFRSHEMVNAATPHDSGPLRGFLASVNRIQHREREQLARDETYKIRVHVSLVTARNAPAHERAVLSLKKWGLMVNDAFFLGGIEKGAIVSVLKPHIFFDDQVGHLAGTSGSTPSVHVPFGKINE
;
A
#
# COMPACT_ATOMS: atom_id res chain seq x y z
N MET A 1 27.26 18.50 -1.12
CA MET A 1 26.44 17.71 -0.19
C MET A 1 26.62 16.25 -0.56
N PRO A 2 26.74 15.31 0.41
CA PRO A 2 26.73 13.89 0.09
C PRO A 2 25.40 13.51 -0.61
N PRO A 3 25.38 12.44 -1.43
CA PRO A 3 24.15 11.96 -2.06
C PRO A 3 23.09 11.61 -1.01
N TYR A 4 21.82 11.89 -1.33
CA TYR A 4 20.70 11.51 -0.48
C TYR A 4 20.42 10.00 -0.63
N GLU A 5 20.53 9.23 0.45
CA GLU A 5 20.38 7.78 0.41
C GLU A 5 18.93 7.33 0.65
N LEU A 6 18.45 6.30 -0.04
CA LEU A 6 17.08 5.77 0.12
C LEU A 6 17.03 4.38 0.76
N ALA A 7 18.19 3.71 0.93
CA ALA A 7 18.27 2.30 1.32
C ALA A 7 17.58 1.97 2.67
N ASN A 8 17.66 2.88 3.63
CA ASN A 8 17.15 2.67 4.99
C ASN A 8 15.78 3.29 5.26
N ARG A 9 15.12 3.80 4.21
CA ARG A 9 13.82 4.49 4.31
C ARG A 9 12.71 3.59 3.82
N LEU A 10 11.49 3.85 4.28
CA LEU A 10 10.28 3.34 3.63
C LEU A 10 9.98 4.26 2.44
N VAL A 11 10.23 3.79 1.22
CA VAL A 11 9.96 4.58 0.01
C VAL A 11 8.68 4.07 -0.66
N ILE A 12 7.71 4.96 -0.83
CA ILE A 12 6.43 4.68 -1.50
C ILE A 12 6.38 5.44 -2.82
N GLY A 13 6.16 4.72 -3.92
CA GLY A 13 5.74 5.31 -5.18
C GLY A 13 4.23 5.55 -5.15
N ILE A 14 3.77 6.71 -5.59
CA ILE A 14 2.34 6.98 -5.68
C ILE A 14 1.96 7.68 -6.97
N ALA A 15 0.91 7.19 -7.64
CA ALA A 15 0.30 7.87 -8.76
C ALA A 15 -0.59 9.02 -8.28
N SER A 16 -0.69 10.07 -9.09
CA SER A 16 -1.58 11.21 -8.80
C SER A 16 -3.04 10.77 -8.62
N SER A 17 -3.47 9.73 -9.33
CA SER A 17 -4.81 9.14 -9.25
C SER A 17 -5.12 8.41 -7.93
N ALA A 18 -4.09 7.97 -7.20
CA ALA A 18 -4.27 7.39 -5.86
C ALA A 18 -4.24 8.48 -4.77
N LEU A 19 -3.42 9.51 -4.95
CA LEU A 19 -3.23 10.58 -3.97
C LEU A 19 -4.38 11.61 -4.00
N PHE A 20 -4.91 11.91 -5.17
CA PHE A 20 -5.94 12.93 -5.39
C PHE A 20 -7.10 12.38 -6.21
N ASP A 21 -8.26 13.02 -6.06
CA ASP A 21 -9.39 12.83 -6.96
C ASP A 21 -9.12 13.54 -8.29
N LEU A 22 -9.04 12.76 -9.35
CA LEU A 22 -8.81 13.21 -10.73
C LEU A 22 -9.98 12.88 -11.65
N ALA A 23 -11.14 12.49 -11.12
CA ALA A 23 -12.27 12.02 -11.94
C ALA A 23 -12.66 13.02 -13.04
N GLU A 24 -12.79 14.30 -12.70
CA GLU A 24 -13.15 15.34 -13.67
C GLU A 24 -12.07 15.53 -14.75
N ALA A 25 -10.80 15.51 -14.36
CA ALA A 25 -9.69 15.67 -15.30
C ALA A 25 -9.57 14.44 -16.23
N ASP A 26 -9.78 13.24 -15.68
CA ASP A 26 -9.78 11.99 -16.44
C ASP A 26 -10.96 11.93 -17.42
N ASP A 27 -12.14 12.43 -17.06
CA ASP A 27 -13.30 12.55 -17.95
C ASP A 27 -13.00 13.47 -19.15
N VAL A 28 -12.32 14.60 -18.93
CA VAL A 28 -11.86 15.49 -20.02
C VAL A 28 -10.88 14.74 -20.93
N PHE A 29 -9.91 14.02 -20.38
CA PHE A 29 -8.96 13.24 -21.17
C PHE A 29 -9.65 12.18 -22.03
N ARG A 30 -10.58 11.41 -21.45
CA ARG A 30 -11.32 10.35 -22.16
C ARG A 30 -12.23 10.90 -23.25
N ARG A 31 -12.86 12.05 -23.03
CA ARG A 31 -13.82 12.65 -23.98
C ARG A 31 -13.16 13.45 -25.08
N GLU A 32 -12.10 14.19 -24.76
CA GLU A 32 -11.56 15.25 -25.61
C GLU A 32 -10.08 15.06 -25.97
N GLY A 33 -9.41 14.08 -25.36
CA GLY A 33 -8.03 13.73 -25.65
C GLY A 33 -6.99 14.56 -24.88
N GLU A 34 -5.74 14.35 -25.23
CA GLU A 34 -4.57 14.84 -24.49
C GLU A 34 -4.44 16.37 -24.48
N ASP A 35 -4.66 17.03 -25.63
CA ASP A 35 -4.51 18.49 -25.74
C ASP A 35 -5.54 19.24 -24.86
N ALA A 36 -6.80 18.77 -24.87
CA ALA A 36 -7.86 19.32 -24.02
C ALA A 36 -7.59 19.08 -22.54
N TYR A 37 -7.10 17.89 -22.18
CA TYR A 37 -6.68 17.58 -20.83
C TYR A 37 -5.55 18.51 -20.34
N ARG A 38 -4.53 18.76 -21.17
CA ARG A 38 -3.44 19.69 -20.83
C ARG A 38 -3.97 21.11 -20.59
N ALA A 39 -4.81 21.63 -21.50
CA ALA A 39 -5.43 22.94 -21.34
C ALA A 39 -6.31 23.03 -20.09
N TYR A 40 -7.05 21.97 -19.76
CA TYR A 40 -7.86 21.89 -18.55
C TYR A 40 -6.98 21.93 -17.29
N GLN A 41 -5.89 21.18 -17.26
CA GLN A 41 -4.97 21.17 -16.11
C GLN A 41 -4.27 22.52 -15.92
N GLU A 42 -3.91 23.20 -17.01
CA GLU A 42 -3.32 24.55 -16.97
C GLU A 42 -4.34 25.59 -16.45
N ALA A 43 -5.58 25.56 -16.95
CA ALA A 43 -6.65 26.45 -16.49
C ALA A 43 -7.01 26.24 -15.02
N ASN A 44 -6.83 25.02 -14.50
CA ASN A 44 -7.11 24.64 -13.12
C ASN A 44 -5.85 24.54 -12.25
N LEU A 45 -4.73 25.12 -12.68
CA LEU A 45 -3.42 24.96 -12.02
C LEU A 45 -3.44 25.36 -10.54
N ASP A 46 -4.21 26.39 -10.18
CA ASP A 46 -4.39 26.88 -8.80
C ASP A 46 -5.57 26.26 -8.07
N ASN A 47 -6.39 25.46 -8.75
CA ASN A 47 -7.50 24.74 -8.15
C ASN A 47 -6.97 23.46 -7.51
N THR A 48 -6.82 23.52 -6.19
CA THR A 48 -6.33 22.41 -5.35
C THR A 48 -7.20 21.18 -5.57
N LEU A 49 -6.54 20.06 -5.87
CA LEU A 49 -7.22 18.78 -6.06
C LEU A 49 -7.78 18.25 -4.74
N GLU A 50 -8.97 17.63 -4.81
CA GLU A 50 -9.57 16.95 -3.68
C GLU A 50 -8.82 15.67 -3.32
N LYS A 51 -8.98 15.24 -2.08
CA LYS A 51 -8.22 14.12 -1.51
C LYS A 51 -8.64 12.80 -2.16
N GLY A 52 -7.66 12.03 -2.62
CA GLY A 52 -7.87 10.69 -3.16
C GLY A 52 -7.91 9.62 -2.07
N VAL A 53 -8.12 8.39 -2.49
CA VAL A 53 -8.33 7.23 -1.61
C VAL A 53 -7.12 6.94 -0.72
N ALA A 54 -5.90 7.08 -1.24
CA ALA A 54 -4.67 6.84 -0.48
C ALA A 54 -4.20 8.06 0.32
N PHE A 55 -4.90 9.20 0.26
CA PHE A 55 -4.44 10.45 0.86
C PHE A 55 -4.22 10.35 2.38
N SER A 56 -5.20 9.83 3.13
CA SER A 56 -5.10 9.67 4.59
C SER A 56 -3.92 8.78 4.97
N PHE A 57 -3.78 7.64 4.27
CA PHE A 57 -2.68 6.70 4.46
C PHE A 57 -1.30 7.36 4.28
N ILE A 58 -1.14 8.13 3.20
CA ILE A 58 0.12 8.84 2.88
C ILE A 58 0.41 9.95 3.88
N ARG A 59 -0.60 10.75 4.26
CA ARG A 59 -0.46 11.79 5.29
C ARG A 59 0.03 11.19 6.61
N ARG A 60 -0.57 10.08 7.05
CA ARG A 60 -0.23 9.39 8.30
C ARG A 60 1.17 8.79 8.23
N LEU A 61 1.55 8.17 7.11
CA LEU A 61 2.91 7.69 6.88
C LEU A 61 3.95 8.82 6.98
N LEU A 62 3.74 9.94 6.29
CA LEU A 62 4.64 11.09 6.34
C LEU A 62 4.73 11.69 7.74
N SER A 63 3.64 11.66 8.52
CA SER A 63 3.64 12.16 9.90
C SER A 63 4.61 11.43 10.84
N LEU A 64 5.02 10.20 10.49
CA LEU A 64 6.00 9.41 11.27
C LEU A 64 7.43 9.92 11.11
N ASN A 65 7.68 10.86 10.19
CA ASN A 65 9.00 11.47 10.04
C ASN A 65 9.42 12.32 11.26
N ASP A 66 8.47 12.70 12.13
CA ASP A 66 8.76 13.36 13.42
C ASP A 66 9.51 12.47 14.43
N LEU A 67 9.61 11.16 14.17
CA LEU A 67 10.41 10.20 14.96
C LEU A 67 11.91 10.33 14.73
N ASN A 68 12.32 11.04 13.68
CA ASN A 68 13.70 11.28 13.33
C ASN A 68 14.00 12.78 13.20
N PRO A 69 15.30 13.15 13.22
CA PRO A 69 15.70 14.50 12.84
C PRO A 69 15.21 14.86 11.42
N ALA A 70 14.87 16.13 11.22
CA ALA A 70 14.27 16.62 9.97
C ALA A 70 15.11 16.37 8.70
N ASN A 71 16.42 16.14 8.83
CA ASN A 71 17.31 15.82 7.71
C ASN A 71 17.44 14.31 7.40
N ASP A 72 16.80 13.45 8.19
CA ASP A 72 16.84 11.98 8.03
C ASP A 72 15.44 11.35 8.17
N PRO A 73 14.47 11.68 7.28
CA PRO A 73 13.12 11.16 7.39
C PRO A 73 13.08 9.63 7.25
N LEU A 74 12.14 8.99 7.95
CA LEU A 74 11.92 7.54 7.90
C LEU A 74 11.15 7.11 6.65
N VAL A 75 10.28 7.99 6.16
CA VAL A 75 9.37 7.76 5.05
C VAL A 75 9.64 8.76 3.95
N GLU A 76 9.74 8.24 2.73
CA GLU A 76 9.82 9.00 1.49
C GLU A 76 8.67 8.62 0.59
N VAL A 77 7.99 9.61 0.05
CA VAL A 77 6.92 9.42 -0.92
C VAL A 77 7.33 10.12 -2.19
N ILE A 78 7.28 9.40 -3.31
CA ILE A 78 7.70 9.89 -4.61
C ILE A 78 6.52 9.75 -5.57
N VAL A 79 6.12 10.86 -6.19
CA VAL A 79 5.07 10.83 -7.21
C VAL A 79 5.63 10.16 -8.45
N LEU A 80 4.95 9.12 -8.94
CA LEU A 80 5.24 8.49 -10.23
C LEU A 80 4.07 8.74 -11.17
N SER A 81 4.32 9.39 -12.30
CA SER A 81 3.28 9.71 -13.26
C SER A 81 3.76 9.49 -14.69
N ARG A 82 2.86 8.91 -15.49
CA ARG A 82 3.01 8.86 -16.94
C ARG A 82 2.78 10.23 -17.57
N ASN A 83 2.13 11.16 -16.87
CA ASN A 83 1.82 12.46 -17.44
C ASN A 83 3.09 13.27 -17.74
N ASP A 84 2.92 14.31 -18.54
CA ASP A 84 3.95 15.31 -18.79
C ASP A 84 4.21 16.18 -17.54
N PRO A 85 5.38 16.84 -17.45
CA PRO A 85 5.70 17.71 -16.32
C PRO A 85 4.73 18.88 -16.11
N ASP A 86 4.10 19.41 -17.17
CA ASP A 86 3.26 20.61 -17.08
C ASP A 86 1.96 20.28 -16.34
N THR A 87 1.32 19.16 -16.69
CA THR A 87 0.15 18.65 -15.96
C THR A 87 0.52 18.17 -14.54
N GLY A 88 1.79 17.80 -14.33
CA GLY A 88 2.35 17.50 -13.01
C GLY A 88 2.39 18.69 -12.04
N LEU A 89 2.41 19.93 -12.53
CA LEU A 89 2.48 21.11 -11.67
C LEU A 89 1.26 21.27 -10.76
N ARG A 90 0.04 20.99 -11.27
CA ARG A 90 -1.19 21.06 -10.46
C ARG A 90 -1.16 20.05 -9.32
N VAL A 91 -0.63 18.86 -9.56
CA VAL A 91 -0.42 17.82 -8.55
C VAL A 91 0.53 18.31 -7.46
N MET A 92 1.68 18.89 -7.85
CA MET A 92 2.65 19.40 -6.88
C MET A 92 2.13 20.62 -6.10
N ARG A 93 1.36 21.52 -6.73
CA ARG A 93 0.68 22.62 -6.03
C ARG A 93 -0.36 22.10 -5.04
N SER A 94 -1.11 21.07 -5.40
CA SER A 94 -2.08 20.43 -4.51
C SER A 94 -1.40 19.76 -3.32
N ILE A 95 -0.26 19.06 -3.53
CA ILE A 95 0.59 18.53 -2.45
C ILE A 95 0.99 19.62 -1.46
N ALA A 96 1.45 20.77 -1.97
CA ALA A 96 1.85 21.90 -1.14
C ALA A 96 0.67 22.53 -0.39
N ALA A 97 -0.48 22.71 -1.06
CA ALA A 97 -1.70 23.25 -0.45
C ALA A 97 -2.21 22.35 0.70
N HIS A 98 -2.10 21.04 0.52
CA HIS A 98 -2.43 20.03 1.54
C HIS A 98 -1.33 19.81 2.58
N LYS A 99 -0.18 20.49 2.47
CA LYS A 99 0.96 20.41 3.39
C LYS A 99 1.54 19.00 3.54
N LEU A 100 1.55 18.23 2.44
CA LEU A 100 2.25 16.95 2.41
C LEU A 100 3.73 17.18 2.11
N GLU A 101 4.62 16.59 2.91
CA GLU A 101 6.08 16.69 2.74
C GLU A 101 6.61 15.81 1.59
N ILE A 102 6.05 16.01 0.39
CA ILE A 102 6.42 15.30 -0.83
C ILE A 102 7.18 16.28 -1.73
N SER A 103 8.47 16.05 -1.90
CA SER A 103 9.37 16.94 -2.64
C SER A 103 9.88 16.35 -3.96
N ARG A 104 9.55 15.08 -4.26
CA ARG A 104 10.10 14.33 -5.38
C ARG A 104 8.98 13.79 -6.27
N ALA A 105 9.18 13.92 -7.58
CA ALA A 105 8.27 13.42 -8.59
C ALA A 105 9.03 12.99 -9.85
N ILE A 106 8.49 12.00 -10.55
CA ILE A 106 8.92 11.55 -11.87
C ILE A 106 7.72 11.67 -12.81
N PHE A 107 7.89 12.43 -13.89
CA PHE A 107 6.92 12.64 -14.96
C PHE A 107 7.52 12.16 -16.28
N MET A 108 6.78 11.36 -17.06
CA MET A 108 7.36 10.57 -18.15
C MET A 108 6.71 10.71 -19.55
N GLN A 109 5.82 11.68 -19.78
CA GLN A 109 5.24 11.99 -21.11
C GLN A 109 4.76 10.72 -21.87
N GLY A 110 3.88 9.95 -21.24
CA GLY A 110 3.30 8.70 -21.73
C GLY A 110 4.14 7.46 -21.49
N ARG A 111 5.42 7.58 -21.10
CA ARG A 111 6.28 6.42 -20.83
C ARG A 111 6.10 5.88 -19.42
N SER A 112 6.38 4.59 -19.27
CA SER A 112 6.28 3.86 -18.00
C SER A 112 7.39 4.26 -17.01
N PRO A 113 7.04 4.75 -15.80
CA PRO A 113 8.01 5.15 -14.78
C PRO A 113 8.51 4.02 -13.87
N TYR A 114 7.93 2.81 -13.96
CA TYR A 114 8.12 1.78 -12.93
C TYR A 114 9.53 1.19 -12.90
N HIS A 115 10.27 1.23 -14.01
CA HIS A 115 11.67 0.82 -14.04
C HIS A 115 12.58 1.65 -13.11
N PHE A 116 12.14 2.81 -12.63
CA PHE A 116 12.84 3.58 -11.61
C PHE A 116 12.58 3.09 -10.17
N MET A 117 11.57 2.25 -9.94
CA MET A 117 11.24 1.75 -8.60
C MET A 117 12.42 1.06 -7.91
N PRO A 118 13.16 0.13 -8.56
CA PRO A 118 14.34 -0.49 -7.93
C PRO A 118 15.47 0.52 -7.67
N ALA A 119 15.69 1.45 -8.59
CA ALA A 119 16.73 2.48 -8.46
C ALA A 119 16.46 3.45 -7.29
N LEU A 120 15.18 3.65 -6.96
CA LEU A 120 14.73 4.49 -5.86
C LEU A 120 14.40 3.70 -4.58
N ASN A 121 14.69 2.39 -4.55
CA ASN A 121 14.42 1.51 -3.42
C ASN A 121 12.95 1.56 -2.96
N MET A 122 12.02 1.65 -3.91
CA MET A 122 10.59 1.68 -3.62
C MET A 122 10.09 0.32 -3.13
N SER A 123 9.40 0.33 -1.99
CA SER A 123 8.83 -0.89 -1.39
C SER A 123 7.42 -1.19 -1.90
N LEU A 124 6.72 -0.19 -2.44
CA LEU A 124 5.33 -0.29 -2.89
C LEU A 124 5.01 0.84 -3.87
N PHE A 125 4.26 0.54 -4.92
CA PHE A 125 3.62 1.52 -5.80
C PHE A 125 2.09 1.46 -5.67
N LEU A 126 1.42 2.60 -5.52
CA LEU A 126 -0.04 2.71 -5.44
C LEU A 126 -0.60 3.56 -6.59
N SER A 127 -1.60 3.03 -7.31
CA SER A 127 -2.35 3.77 -8.34
C SER A 127 -3.84 3.42 -8.28
N ALA A 128 -4.72 4.33 -8.70
CA ALA A 128 -6.13 3.99 -8.93
C ALA A 128 -6.37 3.40 -10.34
N ASN A 129 -5.38 3.52 -11.23
CA ASN A 129 -5.43 2.99 -12.59
C ASN A 129 -4.97 1.51 -12.60
N GLU A 130 -5.78 0.63 -13.19
CA GLU A 130 -5.49 -0.81 -13.22
C GLU A 130 -4.33 -1.17 -14.15
N ASP A 131 -4.22 -0.52 -15.31
CA ASP A 131 -3.17 -0.78 -16.30
C ASP A 131 -1.80 -0.43 -15.73
N ASP A 132 -1.71 0.68 -14.99
CA ASP A 132 -0.51 1.09 -14.27
C ASP A 132 0.00 -0.01 -13.31
N VAL A 133 -0.93 -0.60 -12.56
CA VAL A 133 -0.61 -1.61 -11.55
C VAL A 133 -0.25 -2.93 -12.22
N ARG A 134 -1.03 -3.37 -13.20
CA ARG A 134 -0.74 -4.61 -13.96
C ARG A 134 0.63 -4.54 -14.63
N GLU A 135 0.98 -3.41 -15.22
CA GLU A 135 2.28 -3.26 -15.86
C GLU A 135 3.44 -3.30 -14.86
N ALA A 136 3.30 -2.66 -13.69
CA ALA A 136 4.30 -2.74 -12.62
C ALA A 136 4.44 -4.17 -12.08
N VAL A 137 3.32 -4.86 -11.83
CA VAL A 137 3.35 -6.25 -11.35
C VAL A 137 3.93 -7.20 -12.40
N ALA A 138 3.65 -7.02 -13.69
CA ALA A 138 4.24 -7.81 -14.77
C ALA A 138 5.77 -7.66 -14.86
N GLN A 139 6.34 -6.58 -14.32
CA GLN A 139 7.78 -6.37 -14.17
C GLN A 139 8.35 -6.96 -12.86
N GLY A 140 7.53 -7.65 -12.07
CA GLY A 140 7.90 -8.21 -10.76
C GLY A 140 8.01 -7.16 -9.66
N LEU A 141 7.40 -5.98 -9.84
CA LEU A 141 7.47 -4.87 -8.88
C LEU A 141 6.27 -4.88 -7.93
N PRO A 142 6.46 -4.59 -6.62
CA PRO A 142 5.35 -4.50 -5.67
C PRO A 142 4.43 -3.31 -6.01
N ALA A 143 3.23 -3.59 -6.49
CA ALA A 143 2.24 -2.58 -6.82
C ALA A 143 0.82 -3.01 -6.42
N GLY A 144 -0.03 -2.02 -6.16
CA GLY A 144 -1.42 -2.27 -5.79
C GLY A 144 -2.38 -1.21 -6.31
N ARG A 145 -3.56 -1.66 -6.73
CA ARG A 145 -4.65 -0.81 -7.19
C ARG A 145 -5.49 -0.35 -6.01
N VAL A 146 -5.56 0.95 -5.80
CA VAL A 146 -6.37 1.53 -4.75
C VAL A 146 -7.85 1.53 -5.18
N LEU A 147 -8.73 1.08 -4.28
CA LEU A 147 -10.17 0.87 -4.47
C LEU A 147 -10.96 1.51 -3.31
N GLY A 148 -12.20 1.88 -3.62
CA GLY A 148 -13.12 2.52 -2.67
C GLY A 148 -13.11 4.05 -2.76
N PRO A 149 -13.99 4.74 -2.03
CA PRO A 149 -13.99 6.19 -1.97
C PRO A 149 -12.92 6.70 -1.00
N ALA A 150 -12.53 7.96 -1.15
CA ALA A 150 -11.80 8.65 -0.10
C ALA A 150 -12.67 8.72 1.16
N VAL A 151 -12.17 8.15 2.26
CA VAL A 151 -12.86 8.20 3.56
C VAL A 151 -12.41 9.43 4.32
N ALA A 152 -13.34 10.08 5.02
CA ALA A 152 -13.03 11.23 5.87
C ALA A 152 -11.97 10.85 6.92
N ASP A 153 -10.91 11.63 6.95
CA ASP A 153 -9.77 11.38 7.81
C ASP A 153 -9.96 12.09 9.16
N ASP A 154 -9.94 11.35 10.26
CA ASP A 154 -9.94 11.92 11.61
C ASP A 154 -8.54 12.46 11.92
N THR A 155 -8.41 13.79 11.98
CA THR A 155 -7.12 14.44 12.23
C THR A 155 -6.62 14.31 13.66
N ASP A 156 -7.51 14.00 14.61
CA ASP A 156 -7.17 13.81 16.02
C ASP A 156 -6.69 12.37 16.28
N ASP A 157 -7.14 11.41 15.47
CA ASP A 157 -6.56 10.07 15.41
C ASP A 157 -5.15 10.14 14.83
N ARG A 158 -4.14 9.74 15.60
CA ARG A 158 -2.74 9.69 15.16
C ARG A 158 -2.30 8.30 14.72
N ASP A 159 -3.16 7.29 14.85
CA ASP A 159 -2.81 5.92 14.53
C ASP A 159 -2.67 5.73 13.01
N LEU A 160 -1.82 4.80 12.62
CA LEU A 160 -1.74 4.25 11.29
C LEU A 160 -2.01 2.75 11.38
N ARG A 161 -3.26 2.38 11.20
CA ARG A 161 -3.74 1.00 11.07
C ARG A 161 -3.58 0.49 9.62
N ILE A 162 -2.80 -0.55 9.44
CA ILE A 162 -2.56 -1.23 8.15
C ILE A 162 -2.99 -2.69 8.29
N ALA A 163 -3.85 -3.18 7.40
CA ALA A 163 -4.27 -4.57 7.39
C ALA A 163 -3.78 -5.28 6.12
N PHE A 164 -3.39 -6.55 6.25
CA PHE A 164 -2.93 -7.39 5.15
C PHE A 164 -3.66 -8.72 5.14
N ASP A 165 -4.01 -9.23 3.96
CA ASP A 165 -4.12 -10.67 3.77
C ASP A 165 -2.74 -11.33 3.84
N PHE A 166 -2.74 -12.64 4.07
CA PHE A 166 -1.51 -13.43 4.09
C PHE A 166 -1.11 -13.91 2.70
N ASP A 167 -1.92 -14.78 2.10
CA ASP A 167 -1.67 -15.41 0.80
C ASP A 167 -1.76 -14.37 -0.33
N GLY A 168 -0.91 -14.50 -1.36
CA GLY A 168 -0.87 -13.55 -2.49
C GLY A 168 -0.37 -12.13 -2.15
N VAL A 169 -0.16 -11.81 -0.86
CA VAL A 169 0.22 -10.47 -0.37
C VAL A 169 1.55 -10.53 0.39
N LEU A 170 1.58 -11.21 1.55
CA LEU A 170 2.79 -11.37 2.36
C LEU A 170 3.54 -12.68 2.05
N ALA A 171 2.78 -13.74 1.79
CA ALA A 171 3.25 -14.99 1.21
C ALA A 171 2.94 -15.02 -0.29
N ASP A 172 3.58 -15.95 -1.00
CA ASP A 172 3.21 -16.25 -2.38
C ASP A 172 1.83 -16.93 -2.48
N ASP A 173 1.42 -17.32 -3.70
CA ASP A 173 0.13 -17.95 -3.96
C ASP A 173 0.22 -19.49 -3.96
N SER A 174 1.36 -20.08 -3.54
CA SER A 174 1.59 -21.53 -3.58
C SER A 174 0.53 -22.33 -2.82
N SER A 175 0.07 -21.80 -1.69
CA SER A 175 -0.95 -22.43 -0.85
C SER A 175 -2.34 -22.38 -1.47
N GLU A 176 -2.66 -21.28 -2.17
CA GLU A 176 -3.91 -21.13 -2.90
C GLU A 176 -3.96 -22.10 -4.09
N GLN A 177 -2.84 -22.31 -4.78
CA GLN A 177 -2.75 -23.29 -5.88
C GLN A 177 -3.03 -24.72 -5.39
N ILE A 178 -2.55 -25.08 -4.21
CA ILE A 178 -2.81 -26.41 -3.60
C ILE A 178 -4.28 -26.53 -3.20
N TYR A 179 -4.88 -25.47 -2.68
CA TYR A 179 -6.32 -25.47 -2.38
C TYR A 179 -7.16 -25.67 -3.65
N GLN A 180 -6.78 -25.02 -4.75
CA GLN A 180 -7.46 -25.17 -6.04
C GLN A 180 -7.30 -26.57 -6.65
N SER A 181 -6.14 -27.22 -6.47
CA SER A 181 -5.89 -28.55 -7.03
C SER A 181 -6.44 -29.69 -6.17
N ASP A 182 -6.25 -29.62 -4.85
CA ASP A 182 -6.43 -30.74 -3.93
C ASP A 182 -7.57 -30.51 -2.91
N GLY A 183 -8.22 -29.34 -2.98
CA GLY A 183 -9.30 -28.95 -2.09
C GLY A 183 -8.84 -28.71 -0.64
N ILE A 184 -9.82 -28.56 0.26
CA ILE A 184 -9.57 -28.16 1.65
C ILE A 184 -8.77 -29.21 2.46
N GLU A 185 -8.94 -30.50 2.16
CA GLU A 185 -8.23 -31.57 2.86
C GLU A 185 -6.76 -31.63 2.45
N GLY A 186 -6.49 -31.59 1.15
CA GLY A 186 -5.13 -31.54 0.61
C GLY A 186 -4.36 -30.32 1.11
N PHE A 187 -5.00 -29.14 1.07
CA PHE A 187 -4.47 -27.91 1.66
C PHE A 187 -4.09 -28.09 3.13
N ARG A 188 -5.00 -28.62 3.97
CA ARG A 188 -4.72 -28.81 5.41
C ARG A 188 -3.57 -29.76 5.66
N SER A 189 -3.53 -30.89 4.94
CA SER A 189 -2.43 -31.86 5.06
C SER A 189 -1.10 -31.23 4.64
N HIS A 190 -1.08 -30.50 3.53
CA HIS A 190 0.11 -29.77 3.07
C HIS A 190 0.61 -28.78 4.12
N GLU A 191 -0.30 -27.98 4.69
CA GLU A 191 0.06 -26.97 5.69
C GLU A 191 0.57 -27.58 6.99
N MET A 192 0.02 -28.70 7.43
CA MET A 192 0.52 -29.43 8.60
C MET A 192 1.91 -30.01 8.37
N VAL A 193 2.13 -30.66 7.22
CA VAL A 193 3.44 -31.25 6.89
C VAL A 193 4.52 -30.17 6.78
N ASN A 194 4.16 -29.01 6.24
CA ASN A 194 5.09 -27.91 6.01
C ASN A 194 5.08 -26.85 7.12
N ALA A 195 4.45 -27.09 8.27
CA ALA A 195 4.31 -26.08 9.33
C ALA A 195 5.65 -25.43 9.74
N ALA A 196 6.72 -26.22 9.79
CA ALA A 196 8.06 -25.74 10.12
C ALA A 196 8.80 -25.08 8.94
N THR A 197 8.33 -25.22 7.71
CA THR A 197 8.91 -24.63 6.51
C THR A 197 8.21 -23.31 6.22
N PRO A 198 8.92 -22.16 6.27
CA PRO A 198 8.27 -20.88 5.98
C PRO A 198 7.72 -20.88 4.54
N HIS A 199 6.68 -20.10 4.32
CA HIS A 199 6.22 -19.81 2.96
C HIS A 199 7.31 -19.07 2.16
N ASP A 200 7.17 -19.10 0.83
CA ASP A 200 7.91 -18.19 -0.02
C ASP A 200 7.33 -16.77 0.10
N SER A 201 8.17 -15.77 -0.18
CA SER A 201 7.81 -14.38 0.06
C SER A 201 6.87 -13.84 -1.01
N GLY A 202 5.77 -13.23 -0.57
CA GLY A 202 4.86 -12.46 -1.40
C GLY A 202 5.38 -11.05 -1.71
N PRO A 203 4.68 -10.32 -2.60
CA PRO A 203 5.11 -9.02 -3.11
C PRO A 203 5.26 -7.95 -2.02
N LEU A 204 4.43 -7.98 -0.97
CA LEU A 204 4.41 -6.94 0.07
C LEU A 204 5.23 -7.30 1.32
N ARG A 205 5.96 -8.41 1.33
CA ARG A 205 6.86 -8.78 2.43
C ARG A 205 7.88 -7.67 2.72
N GLY A 206 8.49 -7.11 1.68
CA GLY A 206 9.50 -6.03 1.81
C GLY A 206 8.90 -4.71 2.31
N PHE A 207 7.65 -4.43 1.93
CA PHE A 207 6.89 -3.31 2.47
C PHE A 207 6.63 -3.47 3.96
N LEU A 208 6.12 -4.63 4.41
CA LEU A 208 5.93 -4.91 5.84
C LEU A 208 7.25 -4.83 6.62
N ALA A 209 8.35 -5.36 6.08
CA ALA A 209 9.67 -5.22 6.70
C ALA A 209 10.05 -3.74 6.93
N SER A 210 9.75 -2.89 5.95
CA SER A 210 9.99 -1.44 6.04
C SER A 210 9.11 -0.76 7.09
N VAL A 211 7.84 -1.15 7.20
CA VAL A 211 6.92 -0.70 8.26
C VAL A 211 7.41 -1.15 9.64
N ASN A 212 7.87 -2.40 9.80
CA ASN A 212 8.38 -2.90 11.07
C ASN A 212 9.65 -2.16 11.54
N ARG A 213 10.47 -1.61 10.61
CA ARG A 213 11.59 -0.72 10.97
C ARG A 213 11.08 0.55 11.66
N ILE A 214 9.98 1.13 11.20
CA ILE A 214 9.37 2.31 11.83
C ILE A 214 8.79 1.92 13.19
N GLN A 215 8.08 0.80 13.30
CA GLN A 215 7.60 0.31 14.60
C GLN A 215 8.74 0.05 15.61
N HIS A 216 9.93 -0.32 15.14
CA HIS A 216 11.10 -0.43 16.01
C HIS A 216 11.53 0.95 16.54
N ARG A 217 11.57 1.99 15.69
CA ARG A 217 11.83 3.37 16.13
C ARG A 217 10.79 3.88 17.13
N GLU A 218 9.53 3.53 16.93
CA GLU A 218 8.47 3.88 17.90
C GLU A 218 8.68 3.23 19.27
N ARG A 219 9.14 1.97 19.31
CA ARG A 219 9.49 1.29 20.57
C ARG A 219 10.71 1.92 21.25
N GLU A 220 11.70 2.35 20.48
CA GLU A 220 12.84 3.10 21.01
C GLU A 220 12.39 4.45 21.60
N GLN A 221 11.45 5.14 20.95
CA GLN A 221 10.89 6.39 21.44
C GLN A 221 10.08 6.18 22.73
N LEU A 222 9.23 5.15 22.77
CA LEU A 222 8.48 4.76 23.98
C LEU A 222 9.41 4.45 25.17
N ALA A 223 10.55 3.79 24.92
CA ALA A 223 11.53 3.50 25.96
C ALA A 223 12.25 4.77 26.48
N ARG A 224 12.27 5.86 25.72
CA ARG A 224 12.85 7.16 26.10
C ARG A 224 11.82 8.10 26.72
N ASP A 225 10.56 8.01 26.29
CA ASP A 225 9.45 8.84 26.72
C ASP A 225 8.21 7.95 26.93
N GLU A 226 7.90 7.66 28.19
CA GLU A 226 6.76 6.83 28.58
C GLU A 226 5.40 7.46 28.20
N THR A 227 5.36 8.74 27.85
CA THR A 227 4.14 9.41 27.39
C THR A 227 3.88 9.21 25.90
N TYR A 228 4.88 8.71 25.15
CA TYR A 228 4.74 8.40 23.73
C TYR A 228 3.70 7.30 23.53
N LYS A 229 2.89 7.44 22.48
CA LYS A 229 1.93 6.41 22.07
C LYS A 229 2.36 5.84 20.72
N ILE A 230 2.46 4.52 20.64
CA ILE A 230 2.66 3.82 19.37
C ILE A 230 1.52 4.21 18.42
N ARG A 231 1.88 4.61 17.20
CA ARG A 231 0.96 5.01 16.15
C ARG A 231 0.78 3.90 15.12
N VAL A 232 1.81 3.11 14.80
CA VAL A 232 1.72 2.13 13.70
C VAL A 232 1.22 0.78 14.21
N HIS A 233 0.05 0.38 13.72
CA HIS A 233 -0.61 -0.89 14.04
C HIS A 233 -0.79 -1.71 12.76
N VAL A 234 -0.24 -2.93 12.75
CA VAL A 234 -0.34 -3.86 11.63
C VAL A 234 -1.20 -5.05 12.02
N SER A 235 -2.23 -5.35 11.23
CA SER A 235 -3.11 -6.50 11.43
C SER A 235 -3.00 -7.49 10.28
N LEU A 236 -2.97 -8.78 10.58
CA LEU A 236 -3.14 -9.85 9.61
C LEU A 236 -4.62 -10.27 9.58
N VAL A 237 -5.27 -10.25 8.42
CA VAL A 237 -6.67 -10.66 8.25
C VAL A 237 -6.74 -11.68 7.11
N THR A 238 -6.80 -12.96 7.46
CA THR A 238 -6.66 -14.07 6.50
C THR A 238 -7.78 -15.09 6.59
N ALA A 239 -8.08 -15.72 5.45
CA ALA A 239 -9.02 -16.84 5.36
C ALA A 239 -8.49 -18.12 6.03
N ARG A 240 -7.18 -18.21 6.30
CA ARG A 240 -6.58 -19.36 7.01
C ARG A 240 -7.21 -19.55 8.38
N ASN A 241 -7.34 -20.81 8.80
CA ASN A 241 -7.77 -21.19 10.14
C ASN A 241 -6.94 -22.35 10.69
N ALA A 242 -7.23 -22.80 11.91
CA ALA A 242 -6.59 -24.00 12.45
C ALA A 242 -6.87 -25.22 11.54
N PRO A 243 -5.84 -26.02 11.19
CA PRO A 243 -4.46 -25.95 11.67
C PRO A 243 -3.52 -25.03 10.86
N ALA A 244 -3.89 -24.60 9.65
CA ALA A 244 -3.05 -23.81 8.72
C ALA A 244 -2.53 -22.46 9.25
N HIS A 245 -3.13 -21.90 10.31
CA HIS A 245 -2.63 -20.69 10.99
C HIS A 245 -1.17 -20.81 11.48
N GLU A 246 -0.71 -22.01 11.87
CA GLU A 246 0.59 -22.22 12.48
C GLU A 246 1.73 -21.87 11.51
N ARG A 247 1.66 -22.37 10.27
CA ARG A 247 2.67 -22.10 9.24
C ARG A 247 2.75 -20.61 8.90
N ALA A 248 1.62 -19.90 8.86
CA ALA A 248 1.60 -18.46 8.61
C ALA A 248 2.33 -17.67 9.71
N VAL A 249 2.04 -17.97 10.99
CA VAL A 249 2.71 -17.32 12.13
C VAL A 249 4.20 -17.66 12.17
N LEU A 250 4.56 -18.93 11.94
CA LEU A 250 5.96 -19.36 11.91
C LEU A 250 6.73 -18.73 10.74
N SER A 251 6.08 -18.49 9.61
CA SER A 251 6.66 -17.78 8.46
C SER A 251 6.99 -16.34 8.81
N LEU A 252 6.03 -15.58 9.36
CA LEU A 252 6.26 -14.20 9.83
C LEU A 252 7.44 -14.14 10.81
N LYS A 253 7.46 -15.05 11.79
CA LYS A 253 8.54 -15.15 12.79
C LYS A 253 9.89 -15.43 12.13
N LYS A 254 9.97 -16.38 11.20
CA LYS A 254 11.21 -16.72 10.48
C LYS A 254 11.69 -15.58 9.59
N TRP A 255 10.78 -14.81 9.01
CA TRP A 255 11.10 -13.62 8.22
C TRP A 255 11.50 -12.41 9.08
N GLY A 256 11.37 -12.50 10.41
CA GLY A 256 11.61 -11.38 11.32
C GLY A 256 10.54 -10.29 11.27
N LEU A 257 9.35 -10.63 10.78
CA LEU A 257 8.22 -9.72 10.65
C LEU A 257 7.27 -9.83 11.84
N MET A 258 6.68 -8.70 12.18
CA MET A 258 5.78 -8.56 13.32
C MET A 258 4.45 -7.98 12.86
N VAL A 259 3.37 -8.54 13.39
CA VAL A 259 2.02 -7.97 13.33
C VAL A 259 1.52 -7.77 14.76
N ASN A 260 0.71 -6.75 14.98
CA ASN A 260 0.09 -6.46 16.27
C ASN A 260 -1.07 -7.41 16.54
N ASP A 261 -1.88 -7.66 15.52
CA ASP A 261 -3.09 -8.48 15.60
C ASP A 261 -3.12 -9.49 14.45
N ALA A 262 -3.69 -10.67 14.69
CA ALA A 262 -3.88 -11.69 13.65
C ALA A 262 -5.27 -12.33 13.76
N PHE A 263 -6.01 -12.29 12.67
CA PHE A 263 -7.38 -12.77 12.54
C PHE A 263 -7.42 -13.92 11.52
N PHE A 264 -7.67 -15.13 12.01
CA PHE A 264 -7.73 -16.37 11.25
C PHE A 264 -9.18 -16.80 11.06
N LEU A 265 -9.77 -16.45 9.91
CA LEU A 265 -11.23 -16.37 9.76
C LEU A 265 -11.92 -17.66 9.33
N GLY A 266 -11.23 -18.57 8.64
CA GLY A 266 -11.78 -19.89 8.30
C GLY A 266 -13.11 -19.85 7.55
N GLY A 267 -13.26 -18.94 6.59
CA GLY A 267 -14.48 -18.76 5.80
C GLY A 267 -15.46 -17.69 6.32
N ILE A 268 -15.16 -17.04 7.47
CA ILE A 268 -15.86 -15.81 7.86
C ILE A 268 -15.45 -14.68 6.89
N GLU A 269 -16.44 -13.90 6.48
CA GLU A 269 -16.25 -12.75 5.58
C GLU A 269 -15.34 -11.70 6.22
N LYS A 270 -14.30 -11.28 5.49
CA LYS A 270 -13.25 -10.37 6.01
C LYS A 270 -13.80 -9.00 6.35
N GLY A 271 -14.78 -8.50 5.59
CA GLY A 271 -15.41 -7.20 5.77
C GLY A 271 -16.03 -6.99 7.14
N ALA A 272 -16.61 -8.02 7.75
CA ALA A 272 -17.09 -7.96 9.13
C ALA A 272 -15.98 -7.54 10.11
N ILE A 273 -14.77 -8.09 9.95
CA ILE A 273 -13.62 -7.75 10.81
C ILE A 273 -13.02 -6.41 10.42
N VAL A 274 -12.82 -6.15 9.13
CA VAL A 274 -12.24 -4.90 8.62
C VAL A 274 -13.09 -3.69 9.02
N SER A 275 -14.42 -3.84 9.05
CA SER A 275 -15.35 -2.77 9.48
C SER A 275 -15.17 -2.36 10.95
N VAL A 276 -14.75 -3.29 11.81
CA VAL A 276 -14.47 -3.04 13.23
C VAL A 276 -13.05 -2.51 13.41
N LEU A 277 -12.08 -3.08 12.70
CA LEU A 277 -10.69 -2.65 12.74
C LEU A 277 -10.48 -1.25 12.19
N LYS A 278 -11.30 -0.85 11.20
CA LYS A 278 -11.21 0.44 10.49
C LYS A 278 -9.77 0.77 10.09
N PRO A 279 -9.10 -0.11 9.32
CA PRO A 279 -7.74 0.19 8.89
C PRO A 279 -7.76 1.40 7.93
N HIS A 280 -6.67 2.16 7.91
CA HIS A 280 -6.51 3.25 6.93
C HIS A 280 -6.21 2.70 5.53
N ILE A 281 -5.76 1.45 5.45
CA ILE A 281 -5.58 0.73 4.20
C ILE A 281 -5.62 -0.78 4.45
N PHE A 282 -6.31 -1.52 3.59
CA PHE A 282 -6.37 -2.99 3.61
C PHE A 282 -5.85 -3.57 2.29
N PHE A 283 -4.85 -4.45 2.34
CA PHE A 283 -4.25 -5.11 1.17
C PHE A 283 -4.76 -6.54 1.02
N ASP A 284 -5.27 -6.90 -0.16
CA ASP A 284 -5.76 -8.24 -0.50
C ASP A 284 -5.48 -8.52 -1.99
N ASP A 285 -5.23 -9.77 -2.35
CA ASP A 285 -4.98 -10.18 -3.74
C ASP A 285 -6.27 -10.48 -4.51
N GLN A 286 -7.41 -10.60 -3.82
CA GLN A 286 -8.69 -10.94 -4.43
C GLN A 286 -9.69 -9.77 -4.35
N VAL A 287 -10.12 -9.30 -5.52
CA VAL A 287 -11.13 -8.23 -5.65
C VAL A 287 -12.45 -8.58 -4.93
N GLY A 288 -12.81 -9.87 -4.90
CA GLY A 288 -14.02 -10.35 -4.21
C GLY A 288 -14.02 -10.05 -2.71
N HIS A 289 -12.87 -10.20 -2.03
CA HIS A 289 -12.73 -9.82 -0.62
C HIS A 289 -12.84 -8.30 -0.41
N LEU A 290 -12.40 -7.53 -1.40
CA LEU A 290 -12.41 -6.07 -1.33
C LEU A 290 -13.77 -5.46 -1.66
N ALA A 291 -14.65 -6.17 -2.36
CA ALA A 291 -16.00 -5.69 -2.66
C ALA A 291 -16.83 -5.45 -1.38
N GLY A 292 -16.64 -6.28 -0.35
CA GLY A 292 -17.31 -6.14 0.95
C GLY A 292 -16.75 -5.01 1.83
N THR A 293 -15.51 -4.57 1.60
CA THR A 293 -14.82 -3.57 2.45
C THR A 293 -14.68 -2.20 1.81
N SER A 294 -14.57 -2.14 0.48
CA SER A 294 -14.26 -0.91 -0.27
C SER A 294 -15.32 0.18 -0.12
N GLY A 295 -16.55 -0.14 0.31
CA GLY A 295 -17.57 0.87 0.63
C GLY A 295 -17.29 1.69 1.90
N SER A 296 -16.47 1.18 2.83
CA SER A 296 -16.20 1.82 4.12
C SER A 296 -14.71 1.98 4.45
N THR A 297 -13.84 1.33 3.70
CA THR A 297 -12.42 1.20 4.02
C THR A 297 -11.57 1.29 2.75
N PRO A 298 -10.58 2.20 2.69
CA PRO A 298 -9.62 2.23 1.61
C PRO A 298 -8.97 0.85 1.43
N SER A 299 -9.12 0.29 0.24
CA SER A 299 -8.67 -1.07 -0.05
C SER A 299 -7.65 -1.04 -1.19
N VAL A 300 -6.73 -2.00 -1.19
CA VAL A 300 -5.72 -2.14 -2.23
C VAL A 300 -5.75 -3.56 -2.76
N HIS A 301 -6.09 -3.68 -4.03
CA HIS A 301 -5.97 -4.93 -4.76
C HIS A 301 -4.52 -5.12 -5.20
N VAL A 302 -3.90 -6.24 -4.81
CA VAL A 302 -2.55 -6.63 -5.22
C VAL A 302 -2.70 -7.73 -6.27
N PRO A 303 -2.65 -7.44 -7.58
CA PRO A 303 -2.95 -8.42 -8.62
C PRO A 303 -1.78 -9.39 -8.84
N PHE A 304 -1.48 -10.21 -7.84
CA PHE A 304 -0.37 -11.16 -7.81
C PHE A 304 -0.88 -12.61 -7.81
N GLY A 305 -0.08 -13.53 -8.33
CA GLY A 305 -0.39 -14.96 -8.36
C GLY A 305 -1.35 -15.36 -9.49
N LYS A 306 -1.53 -16.68 -9.65
CA LYS A 306 -2.29 -17.28 -10.77
C LYS A 306 -3.74 -16.84 -10.87
N ILE A 307 -4.35 -16.44 -9.75
CA ILE A 307 -5.74 -16.00 -9.74
C ILE A 307 -5.94 -14.65 -10.45
N ASN A 308 -4.86 -13.91 -10.69
CA ASN A 308 -4.85 -12.58 -11.31
C ASN A 308 -4.25 -12.57 -12.74
N GLU A 309 -3.84 -13.74 -13.26
CA GLU A 309 -3.34 -13.95 -14.64
C GLU A 309 -4.47 -14.02 -15.68
#